data_AF-A0A660YXU1-F1
#
_entry.id   AF-A0A660YXU1-F1
#
_cell.length_a   1.000
_cell.length_b   1.000
_cell.length_c   1.000
_cell.angle_alpha   90.00
_cell.angle_beta   90.00
_cell.angle_gamma   90.00
#
_symmetry.space_group_name_H-M   'P 1'
#
loop_
_entity.id
_entity.type
_entity.pdbx_description
1 polymer ?
#
loop_
_entity_poly.entity_id
_entity_poly.type
_entity_poly.pdbx_seq_one_letter_code
_entity_poly.pdbx_strand_id
1 'polypeptide(L)'
;TTVSDWIAIVIIRTLFSAVMHCVATAIFGAFLGHAKFKGKNKLLLSLAGLSIAIFIHFAWNFSVSFQSTAALGFLFLFATVIIFIAAFSASVLQEKRIIYEELLPEAQMGIIPTNHLNILCSAGRNFPGWVDESIRKVYVRSATTLAFRKKQLRYSKGKSKIYYENDVVNYREFIKKLLSSHGNTDG
;
A
#
# COMPACT_ATOMS: atom_id res chain seq x y z
N THR A 1 13.09 -11.42 41.56
CA THR A 1 12.54 -11.76 40.23
C THR A 1 12.59 -13.25 40.08
N THR A 2 11.45 -13.89 39.83
CA THR A 2 11.40 -15.33 39.55
C THR A 2 11.78 -15.60 38.09
N VAL A 3 12.18 -16.84 37.76
CA VAL A 3 12.45 -17.24 36.36
C VAL A 3 11.19 -17.01 35.49
N SER A 4 10.00 -17.23 36.05
CA SER A 4 8.72 -16.93 35.39
C SER A 4 8.54 -15.45 35.07
N ASP A 5 8.90 -14.54 35.99
CA ASP A 5 8.81 -13.10 35.73
C ASP A 5 9.76 -12.67 34.62
N TRP A 6 10.97 -13.24 34.61
CA TRP A 6 11.95 -12.96 33.58
C TRP A 6 11.48 -13.43 32.21
N ILE A 7 10.97 -14.66 32.10
CA ILE A 7 10.42 -15.21 30.84
C ILE A 7 9.27 -14.33 30.33
N ALA A 8 8.33 -13.97 31.22
CA ALA A 8 7.21 -13.11 30.86
C ALA A 8 7.68 -11.74 30.32
N ILE A 9 8.64 -11.10 31.00
CA ILE A 9 9.21 -9.82 30.58
C ILE A 9 9.90 -9.94 29.21
N VAL A 10 10.69 -10.97 28.99
CA VAL A 10 11.40 -11.18 27.72
C VAL A 10 10.40 -11.35 26.57
N ILE A 11 9.42 -12.24 26.71
CA ILE A 11 8.41 -12.48 25.67
C ILE A 11 7.61 -11.21 25.37
N ILE A 12 7.08 -10.57 26.41
CA ILE A 12 6.27 -9.35 26.29
C ILE A 12 7.07 -8.23 25.64
N ARG A 13 8.29 -7.93 26.13
CA ARG A 13 9.09 -6.83 25.58
C ARG A 13 9.53 -7.09 24.15
N THR A 14 9.97 -8.31 23.83
CA THR A 14 10.40 -8.64 22.47
C THR A 14 9.26 -8.58 21.47
N LEU A 15 8.13 -9.23 21.77
CA LEU A 15 6.96 -9.24 20.90
C LEU A 15 6.46 -7.81 20.63
N PHE A 16 6.29 -7.01 21.68
CA PHE A 16 5.73 -5.67 21.54
C PHE A 16 6.71 -4.66 20.98
N SER A 17 8.01 -4.78 21.26
CA SER A 17 9.02 -3.98 20.57
C SER A 17 9.02 -4.27 19.08
N ALA A 18 8.90 -5.55 18.67
CA ALA A 18 8.82 -5.92 17.26
C ALA A 18 7.59 -5.32 16.57
N VAL A 19 6.41 -5.42 17.20
CA VAL A 19 5.16 -4.81 16.68
C VAL A 19 5.32 -3.30 16.56
N MET A 20 5.83 -2.62 17.59
CA MET A 20 6.05 -1.17 17.58
C MET A 20 6.97 -0.73 16.44
N HIS A 21 8.11 -1.42 16.23
CA HIS A 21 9.01 -1.12 15.11
C HIS A 21 8.29 -1.28 13.76
N CYS A 22 7.51 -2.35 13.60
CA CYS A 22 6.72 -2.57 12.39
C CYS A 22 5.76 -1.39 12.12
N VAL A 23 5.01 -0.95 13.14
CA VAL A 23 4.09 0.19 13.02
C VAL A 23 4.82 1.48 12.68
N ALA A 24 5.91 1.79 13.38
CA ALA A 24 6.70 3.00 13.14
C ALA A 24 7.29 3.02 11.71
N THR A 25 7.85 1.89 11.25
CA THR A 25 8.38 1.75 9.89
C THR A 25 7.26 1.85 8.85
N ALA A 26 6.09 1.23 9.08
CA ALA A 26 4.95 1.29 8.17
C ALA A 26 4.41 2.71 8.02
N ILE A 27 4.26 3.46 9.12
CA ILE A 27 3.83 4.85 9.11
C ILE A 27 4.84 5.71 8.34
N PHE A 28 6.13 5.58 8.65
CA PHE A 28 7.17 6.31 7.93
C PHE A 28 7.14 6.00 6.42
N GLY A 29 7.02 4.72 6.07
CA GLY A 29 6.88 4.26 4.69
C GLY A 29 5.65 4.83 3.98
N ALA A 30 4.51 4.90 4.66
CA ALA A 30 3.27 5.49 4.12
C ALA A 30 3.44 6.98 3.81
N PHE A 31 4.07 7.74 4.72
CA PHE A 31 4.37 9.15 4.49
C PHE A 31 5.37 9.36 3.35
N LEU A 32 6.42 8.55 3.24
CA LEU A 32 7.35 8.57 2.11
C LEU A 32 6.66 8.24 0.77
N GLY A 33 5.79 7.22 0.78
CA GLY A 33 4.97 6.84 -0.35
C GLY A 33 4.08 7.99 -0.80
N HIS A 34 3.42 8.67 0.13
CA HIS A 34 2.59 9.83 -0.16
C HIS A 34 3.41 11.03 -0.67
N ALA A 35 4.58 11.28 -0.06
CA ALA A 35 5.50 12.34 -0.45
C ALA A 35 6.03 12.17 -1.88
N LYS A 36 6.22 10.94 -2.36
CA LYS A 36 6.68 10.64 -3.74
C LYS A 36 5.81 11.28 -4.82
N PHE A 37 4.52 11.45 -4.56
CA PHE A 37 3.54 11.99 -5.52
C PHE A 37 3.23 13.48 -5.30
N LYS A 38 3.91 14.16 -4.36
CA LYS A 38 3.70 15.58 -4.05
C LYS A 38 4.98 16.36 -4.34
N GLY A 39 4.91 17.36 -5.23
CA GLY A 39 6.09 18.17 -5.60
C GLY A 39 6.67 19.00 -4.46
N LYS A 40 5.99 20.09 -4.08
CA LYS A 40 6.51 21.06 -3.09
C LYS A 40 6.50 20.55 -1.64
N ASN A 41 5.60 19.62 -1.30
CA ASN A 41 5.42 19.17 0.09
C ASN A 41 6.19 17.88 0.42
N LYS A 42 7.02 17.37 -0.52
CA LYS A 42 7.74 16.09 -0.35
C LYS A 42 8.56 16.05 0.94
N LEU A 43 9.37 17.09 1.17
CA LEU A 43 10.25 17.16 2.34
C LEU A 43 9.44 17.24 3.64
N LEU A 44 8.43 18.10 3.66
CA LEU A 44 7.56 18.29 4.83
C LEU A 44 6.86 16.98 5.22
N LEU A 45 6.30 16.25 4.26
CA LEU A 45 5.64 14.97 4.51
C LEU A 45 6.64 13.90 4.99
N SER A 46 7.85 13.87 4.41
CA SER A 46 8.88 12.91 4.82
C SER A 46 9.35 13.17 6.26
N LEU A 47 9.56 14.43 6.61
CA LEU A 47 9.91 14.84 7.97
C LEU A 47 8.77 14.57 8.96
N ALA A 48 7.52 14.87 8.58
CA ALA A 48 6.37 14.56 9.43
C ALA A 48 6.28 13.06 9.75
N GLY A 49 6.43 12.20 8.74
CA GLY A 49 6.44 10.74 8.94
C GLY A 49 7.59 10.28 9.86
N LEU A 50 8.78 10.85 9.71
CA LEU A 50 9.93 10.54 10.55
C LEU A 50 9.68 10.99 12.01
N SER A 51 9.18 12.20 12.21
CA SER A 51 8.86 12.72 13.54
C SER A 51 7.82 11.86 14.25
N ILE A 52 6.78 11.39 13.54
CA ILE A 52 5.79 10.46 14.10
C ILE A 52 6.45 9.12 14.48
N ALA A 53 7.32 8.58 13.64
CA ALA A 53 8.02 7.33 13.94
C ALA A 53 8.93 7.45 15.18
N ILE A 54 9.68 8.55 15.30
CA ILE A 54 10.51 8.85 16.48
C ILE A 54 9.63 8.99 17.72
N PHE A 55 8.50 9.69 17.61
CA PHE A 55 7.56 9.86 18.71
C PHE A 55 7.00 8.51 19.20
N ILE A 56 6.65 7.60 18.29
CA ILE A 56 6.18 6.26 18.65
C ILE A 56 7.26 5.48 19.42
N HIS A 57 8.52 5.53 18.97
CA HIS A 57 9.63 4.88 19.68
C HIS A 57 9.86 5.50 21.06
N PHE A 58 9.81 6.83 21.14
CA PHE A 58 9.96 7.57 22.38
C PHE A 58 8.85 7.19 23.38
N ALA A 59 7.58 7.23 22.94
CA ALA A 59 6.43 6.90 23.77
C ALA A 59 6.47 5.43 24.24
N TRP A 60 6.88 4.51 23.37
CA TRP A 60 7.12 3.12 23.77
C TRP A 60 8.16 3.05 24.88
N ASN A 61 9.38 3.55 24.65
CA ASN A 61 10.47 3.50 25.62
C ASN A 61 10.07 4.13 26.96
N PHE A 62 9.38 5.27 26.94
CA PHE A 62 8.88 5.91 28.14
C PHE A 62 7.88 5.04 28.90
N SER A 63 6.90 4.46 28.20
CA SER A 63 5.83 3.64 28.81
C SER A 63 6.33 2.39 29.52
N VAL A 64 7.44 1.81 29.06
CA VAL A 64 8.03 0.58 29.61
C VAL A 64 9.26 0.83 30.50
N SER A 65 9.55 2.09 30.82
CA SER A 65 10.69 2.47 31.69
C SER A 65 10.37 2.39 33.18
N PHE A 66 9.11 2.49 33.57
CA PHE A 66 8.70 2.45 34.99
C PHE A 66 7.80 1.22 35.26
N GLN A 67 8.03 0.52 36.38
CA GLN A 67 7.18 -0.61 36.79
C GLN A 67 5.72 -0.19 37.01
N SER A 68 5.48 1.05 37.48
CA SER A 68 4.14 1.60 37.71
C SER A 68 3.39 1.97 36.42
N THR A 69 4.07 2.06 35.28
CA THR A 69 3.46 2.44 33.99
C THR A 69 3.17 1.24 33.08
N ALA A 70 3.30 0.00 33.58
CA ALA A 70 3.06 -1.20 32.79
C ALA A 70 1.67 -1.21 32.11
N ALA A 71 0.62 -0.80 32.85
CA ALA A 71 -0.74 -0.69 32.30
C ALA A 71 -0.84 0.37 31.17
N LEU A 72 -0.11 1.48 31.29
CA LEU A 72 -0.02 2.50 30.24
C LEU A 72 0.71 1.96 28.99
N GLY A 73 1.73 1.11 29.17
CA GLY A 73 2.42 0.44 28.06
C GLY A 73 1.51 -0.49 27.26
N PHE A 74 0.64 -1.26 27.92
CA PHE A 74 -0.37 -2.07 27.26
C PHE A 74 -1.41 -1.23 26.51
N LEU A 75 -1.91 -0.15 27.12
CA LEU A 75 -2.85 0.76 26.46
C LEU A 75 -2.24 1.40 25.20
N PHE A 76 -0.98 1.86 25.29
CA PHE A 76 -0.24 2.42 24.15
C PHE A 76 -0.05 1.41 23.02
N LEU A 77 0.20 0.14 23.35
CA LEU A 77 0.30 -0.92 22.36
C LEU A 77 -1.04 -1.14 21.64
N PHE A 78 -2.15 -1.26 22.37
CA PHE A 78 -3.47 -1.39 21.75
C PHE A 78 -3.75 -0.22 20.81
N ALA A 79 -3.46 1.00 21.25
CA ALA A 79 -3.60 2.19 20.41
C ALA A 79 -2.74 2.12 19.14
N THR A 80 -1.48 1.71 19.24
CA THR A 80 -0.57 1.61 18.08
C THR A 80 -1.00 0.51 17.10
N VAL A 81 -1.50 -0.63 17.57
CA VAL A 81 -2.08 -1.68 16.70
C VAL A 81 -3.32 -1.16 15.97
N ILE A 82 -4.21 -0.44 16.67
CA ILE A 82 -5.40 0.16 16.05
C ILE A 82 -4.98 1.18 14.98
N ILE A 83 -4.00 2.05 15.27
CA ILE A 83 -3.47 3.02 14.32
C ILE A 83 -2.87 2.31 13.10
N PHE A 84 -2.14 1.21 13.30
CA PHE A 84 -1.59 0.41 12.20
C PHE A 84 -2.68 -0.18 11.31
N ILE A 85 -3.69 -0.83 11.90
CA ILE A 85 -4.81 -1.40 11.15
C ILE A 85 -5.52 -0.30 10.37
N ALA A 86 -5.81 0.84 11.01
CA ALA A 86 -6.46 1.97 10.37
C ALA A 86 -5.62 2.53 9.19
N ALA A 87 -4.31 2.73 9.38
CA ALA A 87 -3.41 3.21 8.34
C ALA A 87 -3.28 2.22 7.17
N PHE A 88 -3.19 0.92 7.47
CA PHE A 88 -3.15 -0.14 6.46
C PHE A 88 -4.45 -0.21 5.67
N SER A 89 -5.61 -0.22 6.34
CA SER A 89 -6.93 -0.19 5.69
C SER A 89 -7.11 1.06 4.81
N ALA A 90 -6.67 2.23 5.28
CA ALA A 90 -6.69 3.45 4.49
C ALA A 90 -5.80 3.36 3.25
N SER A 91 -4.62 2.74 3.36
CA SER A 91 -3.71 2.50 2.24
C SER A 91 -4.33 1.57 1.18
N VAL A 92 -4.96 0.47 1.60
CA VAL A 92 -5.65 -0.48 0.71
C VAL A 92 -6.84 0.20 0.01
N LEU A 93 -7.63 0.99 0.73
CA LEU A 93 -8.74 1.73 0.15
C LEU A 93 -8.26 2.77 -0.87
N GLN A 94 -7.13 3.44 -0.58
CA GLN A 94 -6.53 4.38 -1.51
C GLN A 94 -6.01 3.68 -2.77
N GLU A 95 -5.37 2.51 -2.66
CA GLU A 95 -4.97 1.71 -3.83
C GLU A 95 -6.19 1.37 -4.69
N LYS A 96 -7.24 0.81 -4.09
CA LYS A 96 -8.49 0.47 -4.80
C LYS A 96 -9.04 1.68 -5.56
N ARG A 97 -9.09 2.84 -4.91
CA ARG A 97 -9.57 4.09 -5.51
C ARG A 97 -8.72 4.52 -6.70
N ILE A 98 -7.39 4.44 -6.59
CA ILE A 98 -6.46 4.79 -7.68
C ILE A 98 -6.70 3.89 -8.89
N ILE A 99 -6.78 2.58 -8.68
CA ILE A 99 -6.97 1.63 -9.77
C ILE A 99 -8.29 1.90 -10.48
N TYR A 100 -9.38 2.11 -9.72
CA TYR A 100 -10.69 2.38 -10.30
C TYR A 100 -10.70 3.69 -11.10
N GLU A 101 -10.29 4.80 -10.49
CA GLU A 101 -10.31 6.12 -11.13
C GLU A 101 -9.45 6.17 -12.40
N GLU A 102 -8.28 5.52 -12.40
CA GLU A 102 -7.34 5.58 -13.52
C GLU A 102 -7.64 4.55 -14.62
N LEU A 103 -8.26 3.40 -14.30
CA LEU A 103 -8.67 2.41 -15.30
C LEU A 103 -10.08 2.61 -15.86
N LEU A 104 -10.95 3.37 -15.17
CA LEU A 104 -12.29 3.67 -15.67
C LEU A 104 -12.31 4.26 -17.10
N PRO A 105 -11.45 5.23 -17.47
CA PRO A 105 -11.38 5.71 -18.84
C PRO A 105 -10.95 4.64 -19.84
N GLU A 106 -10.06 3.71 -19.44
CA GLU A 106 -9.62 2.61 -20.31
C GLU A 106 -10.76 1.61 -20.55
N ALA A 107 -11.62 1.41 -19.54
CA ALA A 107 -12.81 0.60 -19.68
C ALA A 107 -13.89 1.25 -20.56
N GLN A 108 -14.07 2.58 -20.43
CA GLN A 108 -14.97 3.35 -21.29
C GLN A 108 -14.53 3.34 -22.76
N MET A 109 -13.22 3.26 -23.03
CA MET A 109 -12.66 3.11 -24.37
C MET A 109 -12.69 1.65 -24.90
N GLY A 110 -13.21 0.70 -24.11
CA GLY A 110 -13.27 -0.71 -24.49
C GLY A 110 -11.93 -1.44 -24.49
N ILE A 111 -10.86 -0.85 -23.94
CA ILE A 111 -9.54 -1.50 -23.82
C ILE A 111 -9.57 -2.57 -22.72
N ILE A 112 -10.29 -2.27 -21.63
CA ILE A 112 -10.51 -3.18 -20.52
C ILE A 112 -12.01 -3.48 -20.44
N PRO A 113 -12.43 -4.76 -20.42
CA PRO A 113 -13.82 -5.10 -20.16
C PRO A 113 -14.33 -4.53 -18.83
N THR A 114 -15.52 -3.94 -18.83
CA THR A 114 -16.10 -3.27 -17.63
C THR A 114 -16.34 -4.23 -16.47
N ASN A 115 -16.65 -5.50 -16.76
CA ASN A 115 -16.72 -6.58 -15.78
C ASN A 115 -15.37 -6.81 -15.07
N HIS A 116 -14.24 -6.71 -15.79
CA HIS A 116 -12.90 -6.87 -15.21
C HIS A 116 -12.52 -5.72 -14.29
N LEU A 117 -12.99 -4.49 -14.56
CA LEU A 117 -12.63 -3.30 -13.78
C LEU A 117 -12.95 -3.47 -12.29
N ASN A 118 -14.16 -3.94 -11.96
CA ASN A 118 -14.58 -4.15 -10.57
C ASN A 118 -13.72 -5.21 -9.86
N ILE A 119 -13.34 -6.27 -10.59
CA ILE A 119 -12.54 -7.37 -10.08
C ILE A 119 -11.10 -6.92 -9.83
N LEU A 120 -10.49 -6.22 -10.80
CA LEU A 120 -9.14 -5.63 -10.72
C LEU A 120 -8.97 -4.69 -9.52
N CYS A 121 -10.05 -4.01 -9.11
CA CYS A 121 -10.06 -3.08 -7.98
C CYS A 121 -10.28 -3.78 -6.61
N SER A 122 -10.43 -5.10 -6.58
CA SER A 122 -10.80 -5.86 -5.38
C SER A 122 -9.79 -6.96 -5.08
N ALA A 123 -9.91 -7.60 -3.91
CA ALA A 123 -9.18 -8.84 -3.61
C ALA A 123 -9.52 -9.97 -4.61
N GLY A 124 -10.67 -9.87 -5.29
CA GLY A 124 -11.14 -10.72 -6.38
C GLY A 124 -10.09 -10.98 -7.47
N ARG A 125 -9.25 -9.98 -7.76
CA ARG A 125 -8.18 -10.07 -8.78
C ARG A 125 -7.21 -11.23 -8.56
N ASN A 126 -7.03 -11.67 -7.31
CA ASN A 126 -6.12 -12.75 -6.93
C ASN A 126 -6.79 -14.13 -6.88
N PHE A 127 -8.10 -14.22 -7.11
CA PHE A 127 -8.81 -15.49 -7.22
C PHE A 127 -8.91 -15.93 -8.69
N PRO A 128 -8.89 -17.25 -8.99
CA PRO A 128 -9.02 -17.76 -10.36
C PRO A 128 -10.46 -17.64 -10.87
N GLY A 129 -10.67 -17.85 -12.18
CA GLY A 129 -12.01 -18.06 -12.75
C GLY A 129 -12.74 -16.82 -13.27
N TRP A 130 -12.12 -15.64 -13.29
CA TRP A 130 -12.71 -14.41 -13.85
C TRP A 130 -12.01 -13.92 -15.12
N VAL A 131 -10.88 -14.54 -15.48
CA VAL A 131 -10.10 -14.35 -16.70
C VAL A 131 -9.26 -15.61 -16.88
N ASP A 132 -8.80 -15.89 -18.10
CA ASP A 132 -7.86 -16.98 -18.35
C ASP A 132 -6.66 -16.92 -17.37
N GLU A 133 -6.46 -18.04 -16.67
CA GLU A 133 -5.44 -18.20 -15.63
C GLU A 133 -4.02 -18.03 -16.19
N SER A 134 -3.81 -18.36 -17.47
CA SER A 134 -2.54 -18.21 -18.16
C SER A 134 -2.07 -16.74 -18.21
N ILE A 135 -3.01 -15.80 -18.38
CA ILE A 135 -2.73 -14.37 -18.46
C ILE A 135 -3.00 -13.63 -17.16
N ARG A 136 -3.78 -14.19 -16.22
CA ARG A 136 -4.31 -13.48 -15.04
C ARG A 136 -3.25 -12.69 -14.28
N LYS A 137 -2.15 -13.32 -13.87
CA LYS A 137 -1.09 -12.67 -13.07
C LYS A 137 -0.43 -11.52 -13.85
N VAL A 138 -0.15 -11.75 -15.13
CA VAL A 138 0.47 -10.77 -16.02
C VAL A 138 -0.49 -9.61 -16.26
N TYR A 139 -1.76 -9.90 -16.51
CA TYR A 139 -2.81 -8.92 -16.73
C TYR A 139 -3.03 -8.04 -15.49
N VAL A 140 -3.21 -8.63 -14.31
CA VAL A 140 -3.37 -7.90 -13.04
C VAL A 140 -2.17 -6.99 -12.79
N ARG A 141 -0.94 -7.50 -12.98
CA ARG A 141 0.28 -6.70 -12.80
C ARG A 141 0.33 -5.53 -13.78
N SER A 142 0.08 -5.77 -15.07
CA SER A 142 0.14 -4.74 -16.10
C SER A 142 -0.96 -3.69 -15.95
N ALA A 143 -2.19 -4.10 -15.63
CA ALA A 143 -3.31 -3.19 -15.38
C ALA A 143 -3.09 -2.33 -14.12
N THR A 144 -2.61 -2.94 -13.04
CA THR A 144 -2.25 -2.20 -11.82
C THR A 144 -1.11 -1.22 -12.12
N THR A 145 -0.09 -1.64 -12.86
CA THR A 145 1.03 -0.77 -13.23
C THR A 145 0.57 0.38 -14.10
N LEU A 146 -0.30 0.15 -15.10
CA LEU A 146 -0.91 1.18 -15.93
C LEU A 146 -1.61 2.24 -15.06
N ALA A 147 -2.45 1.83 -14.12
CA ALA A 147 -3.16 2.75 -13.23
C ALA A 147 -2.20 3.65 -12.45
N PHE A 148 -1.16 3.07 -11.83
CA PHE A 148 -0.17 3.85 -11.10
C PHE A 148 0.68 4.76 -11.99
N ARG A 149 1.00 4.32 -13.22
CA ARG A 149 1.73 5.14 -14.20
C ARG A 149 0.91 6.32 -14.68
N LYS A 150 -0.38 6.15 -14.93
CA LYS A 150 -1.30 7.27 -15.24
C LYS A 150 -1.38 8.26 -14.09
N LYS A 151 -1.52 7.77 -12.84
CA LYS A 151 -1.50 8.65 -11.67
C LYS A 151 -0.18 9.40 -11.54
N GLN A 152 0.97 8.74 -11.76
CA GLN A 152 2.29 9.38 -11.75
C GLN A 152 2.42 10.46 -12.83
N LEU A 153 1.92 10.17 -14.03
CA LEU A 153 1.94 11.09 -15.15
C LEU A 153 1.27 12.43 -14.78
N ARG A 154 0.10 12.39 -14.12
CA ARG A 154 -0.66 13.59 -13.70
C ARG A 154 0.12 14.54 -12.79
N TYR A 155 1.05 14.02 -11.98
CA TYR A 155 1.85 14.82 -11.04
C TYR A 155 3.29 15.07 -11.50
N SER A 156 3.69 14.46 -12.62
CA SER A 156 5.06 14.56 -13.15
C SER A 156 5.27 15.81 -14.02
N LYS A 157 6.53 16.24 -14.14
CA LYS A 157 6.95 17.38 -14.96
C LYS A 157 8.26 17.07 -15.69
N GLY A 158 8.52 17.77 -16.80
CA GLY A 158 9.76 17.64 -17.56
C GLY A 158 10.02 16.21 -18.06
N LYS A 159 11.27 15.75 -17.96
CA LYS A 159 11.71 14.42 -18.47
C LYS A 159 10.91 13.25 -17.90
N SER A 160 10.51 13.30 -16.62
CA SER A 160 9.71 12.23 -16.02
C SER A 160 8.31 12.13 -16.62
N LYS A 161 7.73 13.24 -17.11
CA LYS A 161 6.42 13.25 -17.75
C LYS A 161 6.44 12.46 -19.05
N ILE A 162 7.43 12.74 -19.90
CA ILE A 162 7.66 12.03 -21.17
C ILE A 162 7.85 10.53 -20.93
N TYR A 163 8.65 10.18 -19.90
CA TYR A 163 8.85 8.78 -19.52
C TYR A 163 7.53 8.10 -19.15
N TYR A 164 6.68 8.72 -18.31
CA TYR A 164 5.41 8.12 -17.91
C TYR A 164 4.38 8.09 -19.05
N GLU A 165 4.39 9.06 -19.96
CA GLU A 165 3.59 9.03 -21.19
C GLU A 165 3.89 7.78 -22.02
N ASN A 166 5.18 7.50 -22.25
CA ASN A 166 5.61 6.31 -22.99
C ASN A 166 5.22 5.02 -22.27
N ASP A 167 5.42 4.93 -20.95
CA ASP A 167 5.01 3.76 -20.16
C ASP A 167 3.50 3.53 -20.26
N VAL A 168 2.68 4.58 -20.17
CA VAL A 168 1.21 4.47 -20.27
C VAL A 168 0.80 3.90 -21.63
N VAL A 169 1.39 4.39 -22.72
CA VAL A 169 1.11 3.86 -24.07
C VAL A 169 1.53 2.40 -24.18
N ASN A 170 2.74 2.06 -23.71
CA ASN A 170 3.26 0.69 -23.77
C ASN A 170 2.39 -0.30 -23.01
N TYR A 171 1.98 0.03 -21.78
CA TYR A 171 1.11 -0.85 -20.99
C TYR A 171 -0.30 -0.97 -21.58
N ARG A 172 -0.84 0.11 -22.15
CA ARG A 172 -2.13 0.08 -22.84
C ARG A 172 -2.11 -0.90 -24.02
N GLU A 173 -1.11 -0.78 -24.90
CA GLU A 173 -0.95 -1.66 -26.05
C GLU A 173 -0.67 -3.10 -25.64
N PHE A 174 0.14 -3.30 -24.59
CA PHE A 174 0.40 -4.62 -24.04
C PHE A 174 -0.87 -5.30 -23.54
N ILE A 175 -1.70 -4.60 -22.75
CA ILE A 175 -2.96 -5.14 -22.24
C ILE A 175 -3.92 -5.46 -23.39
N LYS A 176 -4.03 -4.56 -24.38
CA LYS A 176 -4.87 -4.76 -25.55
C LYS A 176 -4.48 -6.04 -26.31
N LYS A 177 -3.18 -6.25 -26.56
CA LYS A 177 -2.65 -7.47 -27.20
C LYS A 177 -2.85 -8.73 -26.37
N LEU A 178 -2.67 -8.62 -25.05
CA LEU A 178 -2.85 -9.73 -24.11
C LEU A 178 -4.30 -10.22 -24.10
N LEU A 179 -5.26 -9.29 -24.05
CA LEU A 179 -6.68 -9.61 -24.08
C LEU A 179 -7.15 -10.05 -25.47
N SER A 180 -6.62 -9.49 -26.56
CA SER A 180 -7.01 -9.92 -27.91
C SER A 180 -6.52 -11.32 -28.26
N SER A 181 -5.37 -11.74 -27.73
CA SER A 181 -4.81 -13.08 -27.99
C SER A 181 -5.53 -14.20 -27.24
N HIS A 182 -6.18 -13.88 -26.12
CA HIS A 182 -6.84 -14.87 -25.24
C HIS A 182 -8.36 -14.64 -25.10
N GLY A 183 -8.90 -13.55 -25.65
CA GLY A 183 -10.35 -13.28 -25.69
C GLY A 183 -11.10 -14.00 -26.82
N ASN A 184 -10.38 -14.75 -27.66
CA ASN A 184 -10.94 -15.49 -28.80
C ASN A 184 -11.15 -16.99 -28.51
N THR A 185 -10.98 -17.43 -27.25
CA THR A 185 -11.07 -18.84 -26.83
C THR A 185 -12.34 -19.18 -26.03
N ASP A 186 -13.24 -18.20 -25.81
CA ASP A 186 -14.49 -18.41 -25.07
C ASP A 186 -15.74 -18.46 -25.99
N GLY A 187 -15.57 -19.04 -27.19
CA GLY A 187 -16.65 -19.34 -28.14
C GLY A 187 -16.95 -20.82 -28.23
#